data_AF-D3T4B5-F1
#
_entry.id   AF-D3T4B5-F1
#
_cell.length_a   1.000
_cell.length_b   1.000
_cell.length_c   1.000
_cell.angle_alpha   90.00
_cell.angle_beta   90.00
_cell.angle_gamma   90.00
#
_symmetry.space_group_name_H-M   'P 1'
#
loop_
_entity.id
_entity.type
_entity.pdbx_description
1 polymer ?
#
loop_
_entity_poly.entity_id
_entity_poly.type
_entity_poly.pdbx_seq_one_letter_code
_entity_poly.pdbx_strand_id
1 'polypeptide(L)' 'MTNGQAEYKQWLEYADSDYKAAAALLKTDLHNIVCFHAQQAIEKFLKAYLVLNGINPPKIHSIIRSLQNPKILMD' A
#
# COMPACT_ATOMS: atom_id res chain seq x y z
N MET A 1 -21.59 -9.19 -4.30
CA MET A 1 -20.21 -8.80 -3.92
C MET A 1 -20.08 -7.33 -4.28
N THR A 2 -19.92 -6.43 -3.30
CA THR A 2 -19.67 -5.01 -3.61
C THR A 2 -18.27 -4.92 -4.23
N ASN A 3 -18.12 -4.17 -5.33
CA ASN A 3 -16.84 -4.06 -6.05
C ASN A 3 -15.64 -3.73 -5.12
N GLY A 4 -15.87 -2.97 -4.04
CA GLY A 4 -14.83 -2.62 -3.07
C GLY A 4 -14.27 -3.79 -2.25
N GLN A 5 -15.02 -4.86 -1.97
CA GLN A 5 -14.48 -5.98 -1.17
C GLN A 5 -13.46 -6.83 -1.94
N ALA A 6 -13.68 -7.03 -3.24
CA ALA A 6 -12.74 -7.76 -4.10
C ALA A 6 -11.47 -6.94 -4.32
N GLU A 7 -11.62 -5.64 -4.58
CA GLU A 7 -10.49 -4.72 -4.78
C GLU A 7 -9.65 -4.54 -3.49
N TYR A 8 -10.28 -4.47 -2.32
CA TYR A 8 -9.59 -4.44 -1.03
C TYR A 8 -8.67 -5.66 -0.83
N LYS A 9 -9.19 -6.87 -1.08
CA LYS A 9 -8.42 -8.11 -0.92
C LYS A 9 -7.22 -8.14 -1.88
N GLN A 10 -7.44 -7.70 -3.10
CA GLN A 10 -6.38 -7.63 -4.10
C GLN A 10 -5.25 -6.67 -3.66
N TRP A 11 -5.57 -5.50 -3.12
CA TRP A 11 -4.56 -4.59 -2.58
C TRP A 11 -3.81 -5.17 -1.39
N LEU A 12 -4.48 -5.90 -0.49
CA LEU A 12 -3.83 -6.61 0.61
C LEU A 12 -2.86 -7.68 0.13
N GLU A 13 -3.25 -8.49 -0.85
CA GLU A 13 -2.39 -9.54 -1.42
C GLU A 13 -1.13 -8.94 -2.05
N TYR A 14 -1.25 -7.81 -2.74
CA TYR A 14 -0.09 -7.10 -3.29
C TYR A 14 0.79 -6.50 -2.20
N ALA A 15 0.20 -5.92 -1.15
CA ALA A 15 0.95 -5.36 -0.03
C ALA A 15 1.74 -6.42 0.73
N ASP A 16 1.10 -7.57 1.00
CA ASP A 16 1.73 -8.72 1.66
C ASP A 16 2.87 -9.33 0.82
N SER A 17 2.70 -9.37 -0.50
CA SER A 17 3.76 -9.81 -1.42
C SER A 17 5.01 -8.92 -1.34
N ASP A 18 4.83 -7.58 -1.31
CA ASP A 18 5.96 -6.65 -1.15
C ASP A 18 6.59 -6.75 0.24
N TYR A 19 5.78 -6.89 1.29
CA TYR A 19 6.29 -7.07 2.65
C TYR A 19 7.16 -8.33 2.75
N LYS A 20 6.69 -9.45 2.21
CA LYS A 20 7.47 -10.71 2.15
C LYS A 20 8.76 -10.54 1.36
N ALA A 21 8.73 -9.82 0.24
CA ALA A 21 9.92 -9.51 -0.54
C ALA A 21 10.93 -8.68 0.27
N ALA A 22 10.49 -7.61 0.92
CA ALA A 22 11.33 -6.79 1.80
C ALA A 22 11.95 -7.62 2.94
N ALA A 23 11.15 -8.45 3.60
CA ALA A 23 11.60 -9.30 4.71
C ALA A 23 12.62 -10.36 4.27
N ALA A 24 12.44 -10.96 3.07
CA ALA A 24 13.38 -11.91 2.50
C ALA A 24 14.71 -11.23 2.13
N LEU A 25 14.64 -10.04 1.54
CA LEU A 25 15.82 -9.28 1.08
C LEU A 25 16.59 -8.61 2.22
N LEU A 26 16.00 -8.44 3.41
CA LEU A 26 16.66 -7.87 4.58
C LEU A 26 17.90 -8.66 5.03
N LYS A 27 17.98 -9.95 4.67
CA LYS A 27 19.14 -10.82 4.95
C LYS A 27 20.29 -10.64 3.94
N THR A 28 20.17 -9.68 3.03
CA THR A 28 21.13 -9.37 1.97
C THR A 28 21.60 -7.93 2.10
N ASP A 29 22.66 -7.57 1.38
CA ASP A 29 23.17 -6.19 1.34
C ASP A 29 22.39 -5.27 0.35
N LEU A 30 21.25 -5.73 -0.19
CA LEU A 30 20.42 -5.00 -1.16
C LEU A 30 19.49 -3.99 -0.48
N HIS A 31 20.04 -3.12 0.37
CA HIS A 31 19.26 -2.20 1.22
C HIS A 31 18.32 -1.27 0.43
N ASN A 32 18.75 -0.81 -0.75
CA ASN A 32 17.92 0.02 -1.63
C ASN A 32 16.67 -0.74 -2.11
N ILE A 33 16.80 -2.03 -2.41
CA ILE A 33 15.68 -2.87 -2.86
C ILE A 33 14.75 -3.21 -1.69
N VAL A 34 15.30 -3.42 -0.49
CA VAL A 34 14.50 -3.57 0.74
C VAL A 34 13.63 -2.34 0.97
N CYS A 35 14.21 -1.13 0.91
CA CYS A 35 13.48 0.13 1.07
C CYS A 35 12.40 0.30 0.01
N PHE A 36 12.68 -0.07 -1.25
CA PHE A 36 11.70 -0.03 -2.33
C PHE A 36 10.48 -0.91 -2.03
N HIS A 37 10.68 -2.18 -1.67
CA HIS A 37 9.56 -3.07 -1.35
C HIS A 37 8.83 -2.65 -0.07
N ALA A 38 9.54 -2.14 0.94
CA ALA A 38 8.90 -1.59 2.14
C ALA A 38 7.97 -0.41 1.80
N GLN A 39 8.44 0.52 0.96
CA GLN A 39 7.64 1.65 0.49
C GLN A 39 6.39 1.19 -0.28
N GLN A 40 6.55 0.21 -1.16
CA GLN A 40 5.45 -0.34 -1.96
C GLN A 40 4.41 -1.08 -1.09
N ALA A 41 4.87 -1.86 -0.10
CA ALA A 41 3.98 -2.51 0.86
C ALA A 41 3.10 -1.50 1.60
N ILE A 42 3.71 -0.43 2.14
CA ILE A 42 2.99 0.64 2.85
C ILE A 42 1.97 1.31 1.92
N GLU A 43 2.35 1.66 0.69
CA GLU A 43 1.44 2.31 -0.25
C GLU A 43 0.23 1.43 -0.56
N LYS A 44 0.43 0.13 -0.76
CA LYS A 44 -0.64 -0.82 -1.08
C LYS A 44 -1.54 -1.13 0.12
N PHE A 45 -0.98 -1.18 1.33
CA PHE A 45 -1.79 -1.26 2.56
C PHE A 45 -2.69 -0.03 2.70
N LEU A 46 -2.17 1.18 2.44
CA LEU A 46 -2.98 2.40 2.46
C LEU A 46 -4.07 2.38 1.38
N LYS A 47 -3.77 1.89 0.17
CA LYS A 47 -4.78 1.72 -0.88
C LYS A 47 -5.88 0.73 -0.47
N ALA A 48 -5.51 -0.39 0.16
CA ALA A 48 -6.47 -1.33 0.72
C ALA A 48 -7.38 -0.65 1.76
N TYR A 49 -6.81 0.16 2.66
CA TYR A 49 -7.56 0.92 3.65
C TYR A 49 -8.54 1.92 3.00
N LEU A 50 -8.12 2.66 1.98
CA LEU A 50 -9.00 3.59 1.26
C LEU A 50 -10.17 2.86 0.60
N VAL A 51 -9.91 1.75 -0.09
CA VAL A 51 -10.95 0.94 -0.74
C VAL A 51 -11.94 0.38 0.27
N LEU A 52 -11.46 -0.07 1.44
CA LEU A 52 -12.30 -0.56 2.53
C LEU A 52 -13.28 0.52 3.03
N ASN A 53 -12.85 1.79 3.02
CA ASN A 53 -13.67 2.95 3.38
C ASN A 53 -14.49 3.50 2.20
N GLY A 54 -14.56 2.78 1.06
CA GLY A 54 -15.29 3.22 -0.12
C GLY A 54 -14.64 4.40 -0.87
N ILE A 55 -13.37 4.70 -0.57
CA ILE A 55 -12.60 5.77 -1.21
C ILE A 55 -11.78 5.16 -2.34
N ASN A 56 -11.95 5.67 -3.56
CA ASN A 56 -11.16 5.23 -4.70
C ASN A 56 -9.69 5.66 -4.53
N PRO A 57 -8.72 4.74 -4.48
CA PRO A 57 -7.33 5.09 -4.24
C PRO A 57 -6.77 5.95 -5.40
N PRO A 58 -5.94 6.96 -5.09
CA PRO A 58 -5.31 7.77 -6.13
C PRO A 58 -4.38 6.91 -6.99
N LYS A 59 -4.38 7.14 -8.31
CA LYS A 59 -3.50 6.46 -9.28
C LYS A 59 -2.01 6.81 -9.13
N ILE A 60 -1.66 7.71 -8.20
CA ILE A 60 -0.34 8.33 -8.12
C ILE A 60 0.49 7.55 -7.09
N HIS A 61 1.63 7.02 -7.53
CA HIS A 61 2.63 6.31 -6.72
C HIS A 61 3.44 7.28 -5.86
N SER A 62 2.76 8.04 -5.02
CA SER A 62 3.42 8.92 -4.04
C SER A 62 2.62 8.92 -2.76
N ILE A 63 3.14 8.19 -1.76
CA ILE A 63 2.72 8.25 -0.35
C ILE A 63 2.58 9.71 0.13
N ILE A 64 3.50 10.58 -0.27
CA ILE A 64 3.51 12.00 0.12
C ILE A 64 2.26 12.72 -0.40
N ARG A 65 1.85 12.46 -1.64
CA ARG A 65 0.67 13.10 -2.23
C ARG A 65 -0.65 12.55 -1.67
N SER A 66 -0.64 11.32 -1.16
CA SER A 66 -1.85 10.71 -0.57
C SER A 66 -2.14 11.24 0.84
N LEU A 67 -1.10 11.53 1.64
CA LEU A 67 -1.25 12.04 3.01
C LEU A 67 -1.55 13.54 3.10
N GLN A 68 -1.38 14.30 2.02
CA GLN A 68 -1.67 15.74 1.97
C GLN A 68 -3.14 16.07 1.64
N ASN A 69 -4.01 15.06 1.52
CA ASN A 69 -5.44 15.28 1.30
C ASN A 69 -6.17 15.38 2.65
N PRO A 70 -6.71 16.56 3.04
CA PRO A 70 -7.27 16.80 4.37
C PRO A 70 -8.48 15.93 4.72
N LYS A 71 -9.09 15.22 3.75
CA LYS A 71 -10.16 14.25 4.01
C LYS A 71 -9.69 12.94 4.67
N ILE A 72 -8.39 12.63 4.69
CA ILE A 72 -7.86 11.36 5.23
C ILE A 72 -7.38 11.52 6.68
N LEU A 73 -7.22 12.75 7.18
CA LEU A 73 -6.65 13.07 8.49
C LEU A 73 -7.69 13.49 9.54
N MET A 74 -8.99 13.47 9.23
CA MET A 74 -10.05 13.97 10.12
C MET A 74 -11.16 12.96 10.46
N ASP A 75 -10.98 11.68 10.11
CA ASP A 75 -11.77 10.55 10.62
C ASP A 75 -10.85 9.57 11.35
#